data_AF-A0A8J7UU00-F1
#
_entry.id   AF-A0A8J7UU00-F1
#
_cell.length_a   1.000
_cell.length_b   1.000
_cell.length_c   1.000
_cell.angle_alpha   90.00
_cell.angle_beta   90.00
_cell.angle_gamma   90.00
#
_symmetry.space_group_name_H-M   'P 1'
#
loop_
_entity.id
_entity.type
_entity.pdbx_description
1 polymer ?
#
loop_
_entity_poly.entity_id
_entity_poly.type
_entity_poly.pdbx_seq_one_letter_code
_entity_poly.pdbx_strand_id
1 'polypeptide(L)'
;MAKETRTSLTITVFILLFILNILLQMLLSNEPLGRLLVEVFTTPLGLFNLIAAMALWFFEYFFTPLAFYMLGIVIALEFLVLPLMVRYKYITFKPNIFVSVISAFYIWLAFRIMTVIFG
;
A
#
# COMPACT_ATOMS: atom_id res chain seq x y z
N MET A 1 -27.06 -10.33 -7.06
CA MET A 1 -25.84 -11.16 -7.13
C MET A 1 -24.70 -10.52 -7.94
N ALA A 2 -24.85 -10.17 -9.22
CA ALA A 2 -23.73 -9.61 -10.02
C ALA A 2 -23.09 -8.31 -9.47
N LYS A 3 -23.86 -7.48 -8.75
CA LYS A 3 -23.38 -6.23 -8.14
C LYS A 3 -22.50 -6.46 -6.90
N GLU A 4 -22.77 -7.51 -6.12
CA GLU A 4 -21.95 -7.89 -4.96
C GLU A 4 -20.64 -8.55 -5.39
N THR A 5 -20.67 -9.38 -6.43
CA THR A 5 -19.47 -10.02 -6.97
C THR A 5 -18.47 -9.00 -7.53
N ARG A 6 -18.95 -7.94 -8.20
CA ARG A 6 -18.10 -6.83 -8.70
C ARG A 6 -17.44 -6.04 -7.57
N THR A 7 -18.19 -5.73 -6.51
CA THR A 7 -17.64 -5.00 -5.35
C THR A 7 -16.60 -5.84 -4.60
N SER A 8 -16.88 -7.14 -4.39
CA SER A 8 -15.94 -8.09 -3.79
C SER A 8 -14.64 -8.19 -4.58
N LEU A 9 -14.73 -8.38 -5.91
CA LEU A 9 -13.56 -8.48 -6.79
C LEU A 9 -12.73 -7.19 -6.80
N THR A 10 -13.38 -6.03 -6.76
CA THR A 10 -12.70 -4.73 -6.68
C THR A 10 -11.90 -4.59 -5.38
N ILE A 11 -12.48 -4.98 -4.25
CA ILE A 11 -11.80 -4.96 -2.94
C ILE A 11 -10.60 -5.92 -2.94
N THR A 12 -10.77 -7.14 -3.47
CA THR A 12 -9.67 -8.12 -3.56
C THR A 12 -8.51 -7.57 -4.40
N VAL A 13 -8.79 -6.94 -5.54
CA VAL A 13 -7.75 -6.32 -6.37
C VAL A 13 -7.04 -5.20 -5.61
N PHE A 14 -7.76 -4.34 -4.90
CA PHE A 14 -7.13 -3.28 -4.09
C PHE A 14 -6.25 -3.84 -2.97
N ILE A 15 -6.68 -4.91 -2.29
CA ILE A 15 -5.87 -5.57 -1.26
C ILE A 15 -4.60 -6.17 -1.87
N LEU A 16 -4.71 -6.85 -3.02
CA LEU A 16 -3.55 -7.40 -3.72
C LEU A 16 -2.57 -6.31 -4.16
N LEU A 17 -3.08 -5.20 -4.70
CA LEU A 17 -2.28 -4.04 -5.07
C LEU A 17 -1.60 -3.40 -3.86
N PHE A 18 -2.25 -3.39 -2.69
CA PHE A 18 -1.67 -2.88 -1.46
C PHE A 18 -0.54 -3.79 -0.95
N ILE A 19 -0.76 -5.10 -0.93
CA ILE A 19 0.27 -6.09 -0.57
C ILE A 19 1.47 -5.97 -1.51
N LEU A 20 1.24 -5.88 -2.82
CA LEU A 20 2.30 -5.71 -3.80
C LEU A 20 3.10 -4.41 -3.54
N ASN A 21 2.42 -3.32 -3.20
CA ASN A 21 3.07 -2.07 -2.86
C ASN A 21 3.97 -2.21 -1.63
N ILE A 22 3.51 -2.87 -0.56
CA ILE A 22 4.32 -3.16 0.64
C ILE A 22 5.57 -3.96 0.27
N LEU A 23 5.41 -5.04 -0.51
CA LEU A 23 6.53 -5.86 -0.93
C LEU A 23 7.54 -5.06 -1.77
N LEU A 24 7.09 -4.18 -2.66
CA LEU A 24 7.99 -3.30 -3.41
C LEU A 24 8.73 -2.31 -2.50
N GLN A 25 8.06 -1.77 -1.48
CA GLN A 25 8.72 -0.87 -0.54
C GLN A 25 9.75 -1.59 0.33
N MET A 26 9.44 -2.81 0.79
CA MET A 26 10.40 -3.67 1.48
C MET A 26 11.64 -3.96 0.60
N LEU A 27 11.43 -4.21 -0.70
CA LEU A 27 12.52 -4.45 -1.65
C LEU A 27 13.45 -3.23 -1.76
N LEU A 28 12.86 -2.04 -1.84
CA LEU A 28 13.60 -0.77 -1.85
C LEU A 28 14.28 -0.44 -0.51
N SER A 29 13.83 -1.03 0.59
CA SER A 29 14.46 -0.94 1.92
C SER A 29 15.63 -1.92 2.12
N ASN A 30 16.05 -2.67 1.09
CA ASN A 30 17.03 -3.76 1.19
C ASN A 30 16.61 -4.91 2.14
N GLU A 31 15.31 -5.11 2.36
CA GLU A 31 14.83 -6.31 3.07
C GLU A 31 15.15 -7.58 2.27
N PRO A 32 15.46 -8.72 2.93
CA PRO A 32 15.81 -9.98 2.26
C PRO A 32 14.56 -10.71 1.72
N LEU A 33 13.74 -10.00 0.94
CA LEU A 33 12.50 -10.51 0.35
C LEU A 33 12.71 -11.78 -0.48
N GLY A 34 13.82 -11.87 -1.23
CA GLY A 34 14.12 -13.08 -2.02
C GLY A 34 14.21 -14.32 -1.14
N ARG A 35 14.82 -14.21 0.05
CA ARG A 35 14.88 -15.30 1.02
C ARG A 35 13.50 -15.60 1.61
N LEU A 36 12.77 -14.56 2.05
CA LEU A 36 11.44 -14.71 2.63
C LEU A 36 10.45 -15.38 1.66
N LEU A 37 10.50 -15.01 0.38
CA LEU A 37 9.67 -15.61 -0.67
C LEU A 37 10.03 -17.08 -0.91
N VAL A 38 11.32 -17.44 -0.89
CA VAL A 38 11.73 -18.86 -0.98
C VAL A 38 11.22 -19.64 0.23
N GLU A 39 11.34 -19.09 1.44
CA GLU A 39 10.89 -19.73 2.68
C GLU A 39 9.39 -20.09 2.66
N VAL A 40 8.55 -19.29 2.01
CA VAL A 40 7.11 -19.56 1.82
C VAL A 40 6.85 -20.91 1.12
N PHE A 41 7.69 -21.27 0.15
CA PHE A 41 7.53 -22.51 -0.61
C PHE A 41 8.30 -23.68 0.00
N THR A 42 9.33 -23.41 0.81
CA THR A 42 10.22 -24.46 1.35
C THR A 42 9.92 -24.84 2.79
N THR A 43 9.21 -24.01 3.56
CA THR A 43 8.96 -24.26 4.99
C THR A 43 7.48 -24.13 5.35
N PRO A 44 6.96 -24.96 6.27
CA PRO A 44 5.56 -24.89 6.71
C PRO A 44 5.22 -23.59 7.45
N LEU A 45 6.23 -22.87 7.96
CA LEU A 45 6.08 -21.56 8.62
C LEU A 45 6.43 -20.39 7.70
N GLY A 46 6.83 -20.61 6.45
CA GLY A 46 7.36 -19.55 5.60
C GLY A 46 6.35 -18.44 5.31
N LEU A 47 5.08 -18.78 5.14
CA LEU A 47 4.00 -17.79 5.00
C LEU A 47 3.83 -16.94 6.27
N PHE A 48 3.95 -17.56 7.45
CA PHE A 48 3.89 -16.85 8.73
C PHE A 48 5.09 -15.92 8.90
N ASN A 49 6.30 -16.38 8.56
CA ASN A 49 7.52 -15.60 8.60
C ASN A 49 7.44 -14.37 7.67
N LEU A 50 6.93 -14.54 6.44
CA LEU A 50 6.72 -13.44 5.50
C LEU A 50 5.75 -12.40 6.07
N ILE A 51 4.61 -12.84 6.61
CA ILE A 51 3.61 -11.94 7.20
C ILE A 51 4.19 -11.21 8.41
N ALA A 52 4.92 -11.92 9.28
CA ALA A 52 5.57 -11.33 10.44
C ALA A 52 6.62 -10.27 10.03
N ALA A 53 7.44 -10.56 9.01
CA ALA A 53 8.42 -9.62 8.48
C ALA A 53 7.74 -8.39 7.85
N MET A 54 6.67 -8.59 7.08
CA MET A 54 5.87 -7.47 6.53
C MET A 54 5.29 -6.60 7.64
N ALA A 55 4.77 -7.22 8.71
CA ALA A 55 4.20 -6.49 9.84
C ALA A 55 5.29 -5.72 10.60
N LEU A 56 6.41 -6.35 10.91
CA LEU A 56 7.57 -5.71 11.56
C LEU A 56 8.08 -4.53 10.74
N TRP A 57 8.31 -4.75 9.45
CA TRP A 57 8.72 -3.69 8.54
C TRP A 57 7.69 -2.56 8.54
N PHE A 58 6.39 -2.87 8.45
CA PHE A 58 5.35 -1.85 8.49
C PHE A 58 5.35 -1.06 9.79
N PHE A 59 5.56 -1.72 10.94
CA PHE A 59 5.66 -1.06 12.24
C PHE A 59 6.88 -0.15 12.31
N GLU A 60 8.07 -0.67 12.01
CA GLU A 60 9.30 0.12 12.01
C GLU A 60 9.19 1.32 11.08
N TYR A 61 8.62 1.11 9.89
CA TYR A 61 8.40 2.12 8.88
C TYR A 61 7.39 3.18 9.31
N PHE A 62 6.26 2.79 9.89
CA PHE A 62 5.19 3.70 10.34
C PHE A 62 5.56 4.49 11.60
N PHE A 63 6.52 4.04 12.41
CA PHE A 63 6.97 4.80 13.57
C PHE A 63 8.12 5.78 13.28
N THR A 64 8.53 5.91 12.01
CA THR A 64 9.45 6.97 11.58
C THR A 64 8.73 8.32 11.39
N PRO A 65 9.46 9.45 11.32
CA PRO A 65 8.89 10.76 10.96
C PRO A 65 8.13 10.76 9.62
N LEU A 66 8.37 9.76 8.76
CA LEU A 66 7.73 9.58 7.46
C LEU A 66 6.22 9.33 7.59
N ALA A 67 5.76 8.76 8.70
CA ALA A 67 4.33 8.54 8.91
C ALA A 67 3.52 9.83 9.03
N PHE A 68 4.11 10.90 9.56
CA PHE A 68 3.45 12.22 9.59
C PHE A 68 3.22 12.76 8.18
N TYR A 69 4.18 12.57 7.27
CA TYR A 69 4.03 12.96 5.86
C TYR A 69 2.97 12.10 5.16
N MET A 70 2.98 10.80 5.39
CA MET A 70 1.97 9.88 4.85
C MET A 70 0.56 10.25 5.33
N LEU A 71 0.40 10.57 6.62
CA LEU A 71 -0.88 10.97 7.20
C LEU A 71 -1.37 12.29 6.57
N GLY A 72 -0.46 13.25 6.34
CA GLY A 72 -0.76 14.49 5.61
C GLY A 72 -1.22 14.23 4.17
N ILE A 73 -0.55 13.33 3.45
CA ILE A 73 -0.94 12.93 2.07
C ILE A 73 -2.32 12.27 2.09
N VAL A 74 -2.61 11.39 3.06
CA VAL A 74 -3.92 10.74 3.19
C VAL A 74 -5.03 11.77 3.41
N ILE A 75 -4.82 12.74 4.31
CA ILE A 75 -5.79 13.81 4.56
C ILE A 75 -6.01 14.65 3.29
N ALA A 76 -4.94 15.04 2.61
CA ALA A 76 -5.03 15.80 1.37
C ALA A 76 -5.77 15.02 0.28
N LEU A 77 -5.52 13.71 0.16
CA LEU A 77 -6.22 12.86 -0.80
C LEU A 77 -7.70 12.73 -0.48
N GLU A 78 -8.05 12.47 0.78
CA GLU A 78 -9.43 12.22 1.21
C GLU A 78 -10.31 13.47 1.07
N PHE A 79 -9.81 14.63 1.50
CA PHE A 79 -10.64 15.84 1.61
C PHE A 79 -10.48 16.82 0.45
N LEU A 80 -9.39 16.74 -0.32
CA LEU A 80 -9.12 17.67 -1.41
C LEU A 80 -9.03 16.97 -2.76
N VAL A 81 -8.06 16.07 -2.96
CA VAL A 81 -7.72 15.55 -4.29
C VAL A 81 -8.81 14.63 -4.85
N LEU A 82 -9.19 13.57 -4.13
CA LEU A 82 -10.19 12.62 -4.62
C LEU A 82 -11.57 13.26 -4.83
N PRO A 83 -12.09 14.11 -3.92
CA PRO A 83 -13.33 14.85 -4.17
C PRO A 83 -13.28 15.72 -5.42
N LEU A 84 -12.16 16.41 -5.67
CA LEU A 84 -11.97 17.20 -6.87
C LEU A 84 -11.93 16.32 -8.12
N MET A 85 -11.23 15.18 -8.08
CA MET A 85 -11.18 14.24 -9.21
C MET A 85 -12.56 13.68 -9.57
N VAL A 86 -13.41 13.40 -8.57
CA VAL A 86 -14.82 13.02 -8.80
C VAL A 86 -15.59 14.19 -9.43
N ARG A 87 -15.45 15.40 -8.88
CA ARG A 87 -16.14 16.60 -9.38
C ARG A 87 -15.82 16.89 -10.85
N TYR A 88 -14.56 16.72 -11.25
CA TYR A 88 -14.09 16.92 -12.62
C TYR A 88 -14.21 15.67 -13.51
N LYS A 89 -14.83 14.59 -13.02
CA LYS A 89 -15.07 13.33 -13.76
C LYS A 89 -13.80 12.61 -14.23
N TYR A 90 -12.68 12.80 -13.53
CA TYR A 90 -11.47 11.98 -13.76
C TYR A 90 -11.62 10.56 -13.20
N ILE A 91 -12.42 10.39 -12.15
CA ILE A 91 -12.72 9.10 -11.53
C ILE A 91 -14.23 8.95 -11.29
N THR A 92 -14.72 7.71 -11.39
CA THR A 92 -16.14 7.36 -11.24
C THR A 92 -16.44 6.58 -9.96
N PHE A 93 -15.42 6.16 -9.20
CA PHE A 93 -15.60 5.48 -7.92
C PHE A 93 -15.82 6.48 -6.78
N LYS A 94 -16.55 6.06 -5.74
CA LYS A 94 -16.76 6.88 -4.54
C LYS A 94 -15.46 6.90 -3.72
N PRO A 95 -14.93 8.08 -3.34
CA PRO A 95 -13.79 8.19 -2.45
C PRO A 95 -14.09 7.48 -1.13
N ASN A 96 -13.07 6.79 -0.61
CA ASN A 96 -13.11 6.11 0.67
C ASN A 96 -11.71 6.19 1.26
N ILE A 97 -11.62 6.28 2.59
CA ILE A 97 -10.36 6.33 3.34
C ILE A 97 -9.38 5.24 2.93
N PHE A 98 -9.87 4.03 2.61
CA PHE A 98 -9.03 2.93 2.14
C PHE A 98 -8.31 3.24 0.82
N VAL A 99 -9.01 3.90 -0.12
CA VAL A 99 -8.42 4.31 -1.40
C VAL A 99 -7.41 5.44 -1.19
N SER A 100 -7.69 6.36 -0.27
CA SER A 100 -6.77 7.44 0.11
C SER A 100 -5.48 6.89 0.72
N VAL A 101 -5.59 5.91 1.63
CA VAL A 101 -4.43 5.22 2.21
C VAL A 101 -3.64 4.49 1.14
N ILE A 102 -4.28 3.67 0.30
CA ILE A 102 -3.57 2.97 -0.79
C ILE A 102 -2.88 3.97 -1.72
N SER A 103 -3.58 5.02 -2.14
CA SER A 103 -3.03 6.02 -3.05
C SER A 103 -1.85 6.77 -2.41
N ALA A 104 -1.89 7.05 -1.11
CA ALA A 104 -0.75 7.61 -0.38
C ALA A 104 0.46 6.67 -0.40
N PHE A 105 0.26 5.36 -0.16
CA PHE A 105 1.32 4.35 -0.27
C PHE A 105 1.91 4.25 -1.69
N TYR A 106 1.10 4.44 -2.74
CA TYR A 106 1.59 4.47 -4.12
C TYR A 106 2.36 5.74 -4.48
N ILE A 107 1.85 6.91 -4.08
CA ILE A 107 2.56 8.18 -4.24
C ILE A 107 3.91 8.12 -3.51
N TRP A 108 3.90 7.51 -2.33
CA TRP A 108 5.10 7.28 -1.57
C TRP A 108 6.12 6.41 -2.30
N LEU A 109 5.68 5.24 -2.79
CA LEU A 109 6.53 4.35 -3.58
C LEU A 109 7.14 5.09 -4.78
N ALA A 110 6.35 5.91 -5.48
CA ALA A 110 6.83 6.71 -6.60
C ALA A 110 7.93 7.70 -6.18
N PHE A 111 7.74 8.43 -5.07
CA PHE A 111 8.77 9.34 -4.55
C PHE A 111 10.06 8.61 -4.16
N ARG A 112 9.95 7.40 -3.61
CA ARG A 112 11.10 6.58 -3.25
C ARG A 112 11.88 6.10 -4.48
N ILE A 113 11.18 5.64 -5.52
CA ILE A 113 11.78 5.26 -6.81
C ILE A 113 12.47 6.46 -7.48
N MET A 114 11.85 7.64 -7.40
CA MET A 114 12.41 8.89 -7.94
C MET A 114 13.54 9.48 -7.09
N THR A 115 13.94 8.83 -5.99
CA THR A 115 14.97 9.31 -5.05
C THR A 115 14.67 10.68 -4.43
N VAL A 116 13.40 11.09 -4.44
CA VAL A 116 12.94 12.38 -3.88
C VAL A 116 12.90 12.33 -2.35
N ILE A 117 12.68 11.14 -1.78
CA ILE A 117 12.65 10.92 -0.35
C ILE A 117 13.64 9.81 -0.02
N PHE A 118 14.62 10.13 0.84
CA PHE A 118 15.55 9.16 1.40
C PHE A 118 14.97 8.64 2.71
N GLY A 119 14.78 7.33 2.78
CA GLY A 119 14.39 6.58 3.97
C GLY A 119 15.13 5.26 3.93
#